data_AF-A0A4Q5XHK6-F1
#
_entry.id   AF-A0A4Q5XHK6-F1
#
_cell.length_a   1.000
_cell.length_b   1.000
_cell.length_c   1.000
_cell.angle_alpha   90.00
_cell.angle_beta   90.00
_cell.angle_gamma   90.00
#
_symmetry.space_group_name_H-M   'P 1'
#
loop_
_entity.id
_entity.type
_entity.pdbx_description
1 polymer ?
#
loop_
_entity_poly.entity_id
_entity_poly.type
_entity_poly.pdbx_seq_one_letter_code
_entity_poly.pdbx_strand_id
1 'polypeptide(L)' 'VVPDVHAFPGHIACDSRSNSEIVVPVFDQAGALVAVLDVDSTAFAAFDDVDARGLEAVCRAMMAG' A
#
# COMPACT_ATOMS: atom_id res chain seq x y z
N VAL A 1 -6.04 2.27 0.53
CA VAL A 1 -5.88 2.33 2.00
C VAL A 1 -6.95 1.48 2.65
N VAL A 2 -6.56 0.64 3.60
CA VAL A 2 -7.42 -0.23 4.39
C VAL A 2 -7.20 0.13 5.87
N PRO A 3 -8.14 0.86 6.51
CA PRO A 3 -7.95 1.35 7.88
C PRO A 3 -8.14 0.26 8.95
N ASP A 4 -8.88 -0.80 8.63
CA ASP A 4 -9.06 -2.00 9.45
C ASP A 4 -9.12 -3.21 8.51
N VAL A 5 -8.09 -4.04 8.50
CA VAL A 5 -8.02 -5.24 7.64
C VAL A 5 -9.05 -6.31 8.04
N HIS A 6 -9.42 -6.37 9.31
CA HIS A 6 -10.35 -7.37 9.85
C HIS A 6 -11.80 -7.08 9.46
N ALA A 7 -12.09 -5.84 9.03
CA ALA A 7 -13.40 -5.44 8.52
C ALA A 7 -13.70 -5.99 7.11
N PHE A 8 -12.71 -6.58 6.43
CA PHE A 8 -12.85 -7.10 5.08
C PHE A 8 -12.89 -8.65 5.10
N PRO A 9 -14.09 -9.26 5.01
CA PRO A 9 -14.21 -10.72 5.04
C PRO A 9 -13.47 -11.35 3.84
N GLY A 10 -12.51 -12.22 4.13
CA GLY A 10 -11.65 -12.87 3.13
C GLY A 10 -10.25 -12.26 2.99
N HIS A 11 -9.92 -11.21 3.75
CA HIS A 11 -8.54 -10.72 3.84
C HIS A 11 -7.64 -11.78 4.52
N ILE A 12 -6.58 -12.20 3.81
CA ILE A 12 -5.53 -13.05 4.36
C ILE A 12 -4.36 -12.11 4.62
N ALA A 13 -4.27 -11.61 5.86
CA ALA A 13 -3.17 -10.74 6.25
C ALA A 13 -1.82 -11.46 6.07
N CYS A 14 -0.85 -10.79 5.45
CA CYS A 14 0.52 -11.27 5.33
C CYS A 14 1.19 -11.46 6.72
N ASP A 15 0.83 -10.62 7.70
CA ASP A 15 1.11 -10.79 9.13
C ASP A 15 -0.20 -10.71 9.92
N SER A 16 -0.49 -11.74 10.72
CA SER A 16 -1.66 -11.80 11.61
C SER A 16 -1.80 -10.63 12.60
N ARG A 17 -0.75 -9.84 12.80
CA ARG A 17 -0.74 -8.67 13.68
C ARG A 17 -1.08 -7.37 12.95
N SER A 18 -1.19 -7.38 11.62
CA SER A 18 -1.56 -6.20 10.85
C SER A 18 -3.00 -5.80 11.19
N ASN A 19 -3.20 -4.49 11.39
CA ASN A 19 -4.48 -3.87 11.68
C ASN A 19 -4.87 -2.88 10.59
N SER A 20 -3.91 -2.29 9.86
CA SER A 20 -4.19 -1.47 8.68
C SER A 20 -3.12 -1.66 7.61
N GLU A 21 -3.48 -1.38 6.36
CA GLU A 21 -2.66 -1.66 5.19
C GLU A 21 -2.80 -0.54 4.14
N ILE A 22 -1.73 -0.24 3.42
CA ILE A 22 -1.79 0.56 2.19
C ILE A 22 -1.07 -0.17 1.05
N VAL A 23 -1.83 -0.42 -0.02
CA VAL A 23 -1.30 -0.97 -1.28
C VAL A 23 -1.21 0.15 -2.30
N VAL A 24 -0.01 0.36 -2.84
CA VAL A 24 0.30 1.39 -3.84
C VAL A 24 0.74 0.73 -5.14
N PRO A 25 0.11 1.04 -6.29
CA PRO A 25 0.51 0.47 -7.57
C PRO A 25 1.87 1.02 -8.04
N VAL A 26 2.69 0.15 -8.62
CA VAL A 26 3.96 0.52 -9.24
C VAL A 26 3.86 0.34 -10.75
N PHE A 27 4.02 1.44 -11.47
CA PHE A 27 3.96 1.47 -12.93
C PHE A 27 5.37 1.59 -13.52
N ASP A 28 5.60 0.93 -14.65
CA ASP A 28 6.80 1.16 -15.46
C ASP A 28 6.69 2.47 -16.28
N GLN A 29 7.74 2.77 -17.03
CA GLN A 29 7.83 3.98 -17.86
C GLN A 29 6.82 3.99 -19.02
N ALA A 30 6.34 2.82 -19.45
CA ALA A 30 5.28 2.69 -20.45
C ALA A 30 3.88 2.85 -19.84
N GLY A 31 3.79 2.99 -18.51
CA GLY A 31 2.55 3.09 -17.76
C GLY A 31 1.91 1.72 -17.47
N ALA A 32 2.61 0.61 -17.70
CA ALA A 32 2.12 -0.71 -17.37
C ALA A 32 2.27 -0.98 -15.87
N LEU A 33 1.23 -1.56 -15.24
CA LEU A 33 1.30 -2.02 -13.85
C LEU A 33 2.24 -3.23 -13.78
N VAL A 34 3.36 -3.08 -13.09
CA VAL A 34 4.40 -4.12 -13.01
C VAL A 34 4.54 -4.72 -11.61
N ALA A 35 4.11 -4.00 -10.58
CA ALA A 35 4.13 -4.46 -9.21
C ALA A 35 3.13 -3.68 -8.34
N VAL A 36 3.02 -4.09 -7.08
CA VAL A 36 2.39 -3.31 -6.00
C VAL A 36 3.36 -3.20 -4.84
N LEU A 37 3.41 -2.04 -4.20
CA LEU A 37 4.03 -1.85 -2.89
C LEU A 37 2.96 -2.07 -1.84
N ASP A 38 3.16 -3.07 -0.99
CA ASP A 38 2.30 -3.42 0.13
C ASP A 38 2.97 -3.01 1.45
N VAL A 39 2.25 -2.25 2.29
CA VAL A 39 2.74 -1.75 3.57
C VAL A 39 1.69 -1.98 4.66
N ASP A 40 2.09 -2.77 5.67
CA ASP A 40 1.28 -3.12 6.84
C ASP A 40 1.61 -2.26 8.07
N SER A 41 0.64 -2.15 8.98
CA SER A 41 0.82 -1.53 10.31
C SER A 41 0.03 -2.26 11.39
N THR A 42 0.62 -2.38 12.59
CA THR A 42 -0.09 -2.88 13.78
C THR A 42 -1.02 -1.83 14.40
N ALA A 43 -1.00 -0.58 13.93
CA ALA A 43 -1.98 0.43 14.32
C ALA A 43 -3.18 0.40 13.35
N PHE A 44 -4.37 0.72 13.85
CA PHE A 44 -5.54 0.98 12.99
C PHE A 44 -5.41 2.35 12.32
N ALA A 45 -5.93 2.47 11.10
CA ALA A 45 -5.95 3.70 10.31
C ALA A 45 -4.59 4.42 10.29
N ALA A 46 -3.49 3.66 10.16
CA ALA A 46 -2.14 4.21 10.24
C ALA A 46 -1.74 5.07 9.03
N PHE A 47 -2.48 4.95 7.93
CA PHE A 47 -2.20 5.60 6.67
C PHE A 47 -3.35 6.52 6.27
N ASP A 48 -3.00 7.69 5.72
CA ASP A 48 -3.95 8.64 5.16
C ASP A 48 -3.60 9.04 3.72
N ASP A 49 -4.26 10.09 3.23
CA ASP A 49 -4.06 10.60 1.87
C ASP A 49 -2.66 11.22 1.67
N VAL A 50 -2.02 11.72 2.73
CA VAL A 50 -0.65 12.24 2.66
C VAL A 50 0.32 11.09 2.45
N ASP A 51 0.15 9.99 3.19
CA ASP A 51 0.96 8.78 3.03
C ASP A 51 0.78 8.19 1.63
N ALA A 52 -0.45 8.07 1.15
CA ALA A 52 -0.74 7.56 -0.19
C ALA A 52 0.00 8.35 -1.27
N ARG A 53 -0.12 9.68 -1.26
CA ARG A 53 0.55 10.56 -2.23
C ARG A 53 2.07 10.51 -2.12
N GLY A 54 2.60 10.41 -0.89
CA GLY A 54 4.03 10.31 -0.63
C GLY A 54 4.61 9.00 -1.18
N LEU A 55 3.97 7.87 -0.86
CA LEU A 55 4.38 6.55 -1.32
C LEU A 55 4.26 6.41 -2.85
N GLU A 56 3.21 6.96 -3.47
CA GLU A 56 3.12 7.02 -4.93
C GLU A 56 4.29 7.78 -5.56
N ALA A 57 4.73 8.88 -4.93
CA ALA A 57 5.89 9.65 -5.42
C ALA A 57 7.20 8.87 -5.27
N VAL A 58 7.36 8.13 -4.17
CA VAL A 58 8.51 7.23 -3.96
C VAL A 58 8.52 6.12 -5.01
N CYS A 59 7.40 5.45 -5.26
CA CYS A 59 7.30 4.41 -6.29
C CYS A 59 7.66 4.96 -7.68
N ARG A 60 7.18 6.16 -8.05
CA ARG A 60 7.59 6.80 -9.31
C ARG A 60 9.09 7.10 -9.35
N ALA A 61 9.66 7.59 -8.26
CA ALA A 61 11.09 7.89 -8.21
C ALA A 61 11.96 6.63 -8.34
N MET A 62 11.54 5.51 -7.74
CA MET A 62 12.23 4.21 -7.87
C MET A 62 12.24 3.68 -9.31
N MET A 63 11.22 4.00 -10.11
CA MET A 63 11.06 3.53 -11.49
C MET A 63 11.64 4.47 -12.55
N ALA A 64 12.20 5.62 -12.15
CA ALA A 64 12.68 6.67 -13.06
C ALA A 64 14.07 6.40 -13.70
N GLY A 65 14.61 5.17 -13.55
CA GLY A 65 15.94 4.76 -14.02
C GLY A 65 16.08 4.59 -15.52
#